data_AF-M2YVB8-F1
#
_entry.id   AF-M2YVB8-F1
#
_cell.length_a   1.000
_cell.length_b   1.000
_cell.length_c   1.000
_cell.angle_alpha   90.00
_cell.angle_beta   90.00
_cell.angle_gamma   90.00
#
_symmetry.space_group_name_H-M   'P 1'
#
loop_
_entity.id
_entity.type
_entity.pdbx_description
1 polymer ?
#
loop_
_entity_poly.entity_id
_entity_poly.type
_entity_poly.pdbx_seq_one_letter_code
_entity_poly.pdbx_strand_id
1 'polypeptide(L)'
;MVYSALDPRSDVRPASARSAPQPATSDLRRVRTRDVPPPGGDEAVQLELIVTRLAVRFPSMSRGDIEVVVRTVEKRFADAKVRDFLSLLIEKAARREIDEGTASSRIELA
;
A
#
# COMPACT_ATOMS: atom_id res chain seq x y z
N MET A 1 70.31 -43.54 10.37
CA MET A 1 70.11 -42.16 10.86
C MET A 1 69.23 -41.43 9.87
N VAL A 2 68.12 -40.92 10.38
CA VAL A 2 67.03 -40.23 9.69
C VAL A 2 67.45 -38.77 9.44
N TYR A 3 67.09 -38.17 8.30
CA TYR A 3 66.38 -36.88 8.21
C TYR A 3 65.90 -36.66 6.77
N SER A 4 64.59 -36.77 6.59
CA SER A 4 63.83 -36.40 5.40
C SER A 4 63.82 -34.88 5.25
N ALA A 5 64.25 -34.38 4.08
CA ALA A 5 64.10 -32.98 3.71
C ALA A 5 62.72 -32.76 3.05
N LEU A 6 62.06 -31.71 3.51
CA LEU A 6 60.67 -31.35 3.28
C LEU A 6 60.39 -30.81 1.85
N ASP A 7 59.38 -31.38 1.21
CA ASP A 7 58.46 -30.71 0.26
C ASP A 7 57.09 -30.58 0.99
N PRO A 8 56.10 -29.74 0.60
CA PRO A 8 56.06 -28.66 -0.38
C PRO A 8 55.41 -27.35 0.18
N ARG A 9 55.70 -26.19 -0.41
CA ARG A 9 54.88 -24.97 -0.21
C ARG A 9 53.84 -24.85 -1.32
N SER A 10 52.59 -25.17 -1.01
CA SER A 10 51.42 -24.59 -1.67
C SER A 10 50.26 -24.55 -0.69
N ASP A 11 49.75 -23.34 -0.54
CA ASP A 11 48.95 -22.88 0.57
C ASP A 11 47.62 -23.62 0.76
N VAL A 12 47.44 -24.10 2.00
CA VAL A 12 46.38 -23.66 2.92
C VAL A 12 45.07 -23.21 2.26
N ARG A 13 44.13 -24.15 2.14
CA ARG A 13 42.70 -23.84 2.07
C ARG A 13 42.03 -24.39 3.33
N PRO A 14 41.74 -23.56 4.36
CA PRO A 14 40.98 -24.02 5.49
C PRO A 14 39.51 -24.10 5.09
N ALA A 15 38.94 -25.29 5.23
CA ALA A 15 37.51 -25.46 5.34
C ALA A 15 37.03 -24.85 6.65
N SER A 16 35.95 -24.09 6.64
CA SER A 16 35.12 -23.94 7.84
C SER A 16 33.66 -23.85 7.49
N ALA A 17 32.92 -24.74 8.13
CA ALA A 17 31.50 -24.94 8.06
C ALA A 17 30.72 -23.82 8.81
N ARG A 18 29.40 -23.88 8.65
CA ARG A 18 28.31 -23.28 9.44
C ARG A 18 27.64 -22.01 8.89
N SER A 19 26.34 -22.21 8.66
CA SER A 19 25.24 -21.33 9.05
C SER A 19 25.12 -19.96 8.40
N ALA A 20 24.20 -19.88 7.44
CA ALA A 20 23.10 -18.93 7.55
C ALA A 20 21.90 -19.39 6.71
N PRO A 21 20.70 -19.61 7.28
CA PRO A 21 19.48 -19.49 6.51
C PRO A 21 19.39 -18.04 6.05
N GLN A 22 19.27 -17.79 4.75
CA GLN A 22 19.10 -16.43 4.26
C GLN A 22 17.81 -15.84 4.87
N PRO A 23 17.89 -14.72 5.62
CA PRO A 23 16.70 -14.09 6.16
C PRO A 23 16.00 -13.29 5.06
N ALA A 24 14.69 -13.53 4.98
CA ALA A 24 13.64 -12.59 4.59
C ALA A 24 14.08 -11.39 3.75
N THR A 25 13.76 -11.43 2.46
CA THR A 25 13.05 -10.29 1.89
C THR A 25 11.60 -10.71 1.81
N SER A 26 10.89 -10.37 2.89
CA SER A 26 9.44 -10.18 2.86
C SER A 26 9.13 -9.47 1.54
N ASP A 27 8.49 -10.17 0.62
CA ASP A 27 7.80 -9.58 -0.50
C ASP A 27 6.71 -8.72 0.12
N LEU A 28 7.11 -7.52 0.59
CA LEU A 28 6.28 -6.35 0.59
C LEU A 28 5.84 -6.26 -0.86
N ARG A 29 4.70 -6.91 -1.14
CA ARG A 29 3.88 -6.69 -2.31
C ARG A 29 3.79 -5.19 -2.41
N ARG A 30 4.70 -4.64 -3.20
CA ARG A 30 4.72 -3.28 -3.67
C ARG A 30 3.32 -3.12 -4.21
N VAL A 31 2.44 -2.47 -3.43
CA VAL A 31 1.04 -2.27 -3.75
C VAL A 31 1.08 -1.67 -5.15
N ARG A 32 0.80 -2.53 -6.13
CA ARG A 32 1.11 -2.24 -7.50
C ARG A 32 0.19 -1.10 -7.85
N THR A 33 0.77 0.00 -8.31
CA THR A 33 0.11 1.09 -9.01
C THR A 33 -0.50 0.62 -10.34
N ARG A 34 -1.05 -0.61 -10.42
CA ARG A 34 -1.54 -1.25 -11.65
C ARG A 34 -3.05 -1.43 -11.71
N ASP A 35 -3.78 -1.20 -10.63
CA ASP A 35 -5.26 -1.26 -10.64
C ASP A 35 -5.90 0.13 -10.66
N VAL A 36 -5.19 1.13 -11.19
CA VAL A 36 -5.82 2.41 -11.54
C VAL A 36 -6.38 2.21 -12.95
N PRO A 37 -7.71 2.00 -13.13
CA PRO A 37 -8.28 1.95 -14.46
C PRO A 37 -8.01 3.26 -15.20
N PRO A 38 -7.93 3.23 -16.53
CA PRO A 38 -7.71 4.43 -17.32
C PRO A 38 -8.76 5.50 -16.96
N PRO A 39 -8.36 6.79 -16.88
CA PRO A 39 -9.32 7.88 -16.73
C PRO A 39 -10.29 7.82 -17.93
N GLY A 40 -11.58 7.59 -17.67
CA GLY A 40 -12.62 7.44 -18.69
C GLY A 40 -13.44 6.14 -18.66
N GLY A 41 -13.18 5.22 -17.73
CA GLY A 41 -14.12 4.11 -17.44
C GLY A 41 -15.45 4.61 -16.86
N ASP A 42 -16.50 3.79 -16.95
CA ASP A 42 -17.83 4.09 -16.37
C ASP A 42 -17.67 4.67 -14.96
N GLU A 43 -18.17 5.88 -14.75
CA GLU A 43 -18.01 6.64 -13.51
C GLU A 43 -18.46 5.83 -12.29
N ALA A 44 -19.51 5.02 -12.44
CA ALA A 44 -19.97 4.11 -11.40
C ALA A 44 -18.90 3.09 -11.00
N VAL A 45 -18.16 2.53 -11.97
CA VAL A 45 -17.06 1.59 -11.72
C VAL A 45 -15.91 2.29 -11.00
N GLN A 46 -15.61 3.55 -11.38
CA GLN A 46 -14.56 4.32 -10.71
C GLN A 46 -14.93 4.64 -9.26
N LEU A 47 -16.19 4.98 -8.98
CA LEU A 47 -16.69 5.23 -7.63
C LEU A 47 -16.65 3.96 -6.76
N GLU A 48 -17.05 2.81 -7.29
CA GLU A 48 -16.96 1.53 -6.57
C GLU A 48 -15.51 1.16 -6.20
N LEU A 49 -14.56 1.45 -7.08
CA LEU A 49 -13.14 1.25 -6.80
C LEU A 49 -12.62 2.19 -5.71
N ILE A 50 -13.09 3.45 -5.68
CA ILE A 50 -12.78 4.39 -4.60
C ILE A 50 -13.30 3.87 -3.27
N VAL A 51 -14.57 3.44 -3.22
CA VAL A 51 -15.18 2.85 -2.01
C VAL A 51 -14.37 1.65 -1.53
N THR A 52 -13.97 0.76 -2.45
CA THR A 52 -13.16 -0.41 -2.12
C THR A 52 -11.80 -0.01 -1.53
N ARG A 53 -11.11 0.95 -2.13
CA ARG A 53 -9.81 1.45 -1.61
C ARG A 53 -9.96 2.12 -0.23
N LEU A 54 -11.01 2.92 -0.04
CA LEU A 54 -11.28 3.56 1.23
C LEU A 54 -11.65 2.54 2.32
N ALA A 55 -12.43 1.50 2.01
CA ALA A 55 -12.78 0.45 2.96
C ALA A 55 -11.54 -0.33 3.44
N VAL A 56 -10.59 -0.61 2.54
CA VAL A 56 -9.30 -1.22 2.92
C VAL A 56 -8.48 -0.27 3.81
N ARG A 57 -8.52 1.03 3.53
CA ARG A 57 -7.78 2.05 4.28
C ARG A 57 -8.36 2.34 5.66
N PHE A 58 -9.68 2.26 5.79
CA PHE A 58 -10.44 2.61 7.00
C PHE A 58 -11.24 1.40 7.50
N PRO A 59 -10.58 0.33 7.99
CA PRO A 59 -11.26 -0.91 8.38
C PRO A 59 -12.19 -0.75 9.59
N SER A 60 -12.06 0.35 10.34
CA SER A 60 -12.92 0.67 11.48
C SER A 60 -14.26 1.30 11.08
N MET A 61 -14.41 1.74 9.83
CA MET A 61 -15.62 2.35 9.30
C MET A 61 -16.35 1.35 8.38
N SER A 62 -17.68 1.31 8.44
CA SER A 62 -18.43 0.38 7.61
C SER A 62 -18.36 0.81 6.13
N ARG A 63 -18.44 -0.16 5.22
CA ARG A 63 -18.48 0.13 3.77
C ARG A 63 -19.65 1.06 3.41
N GLY A 64 -20.81 0.87 4.05
CA GLY A 64 -21.99 1.70 3.82
C GLY A 64 -21.78 3.17 4.22
N ASP A 65 -21.11 3.42 5.35
CA ASP A 65 -20.80 4.80 5.76
C ASP A 65 -19.80 5.45 4.79
N ILE A 66 -18.82 4.67 4.31
CA ILE A 66 -17.86 5.12 3.30
C ILE A 66 -18.58 5.47 1.98
N GLU A 67 -19.54 4.64 1.54
CA GLU A 67 -20.36 4.92 0.35
C GLU A 67 -21.15 6.23 0.49
N VAL A 68 -21.71 6.48 1.68
CA VAL A 68 -22.43 7.73 1.96
C VAL A 68 -21.51 8.94 1.86
N VAL A 69 -20.29 8.86 2.40
CA VAL A 69 -19.30 9.95 2.30
C VAL A 69 -18.91 10.17 0.84
N VAL A 70 -18.56 9.11 0.10
CA VAL A 70 -18.17 9.20 -1.32
C VAL A 70 -19.28 9.84 -2.15
N ARG A 71 -20.54 9.42 -1.96
CA ARG A 71 -21.70 9.99 -2.66
C ARG A 71 -21.96 11.45 -2.27
N THR A 72 -21.74 11.81 -1.01
CA THR A 72 -21.88 13.18 -0.53
C THR A 72 -20.84 14.09 -1.18
N VAL A 73 -19.61 13.60 -1.34
CA VAL A 73 -18.53 14.31 -2.01
C VAL A 73 -18.76 14.39 -3.52
N GLU A 74 -19.14 13.29 -4.17
CA GLU A 74 -19.48 13.23 -5.60
C GLU A 74 -20.49 14.32 -5.99
N LYS A 75 -21.57 14.48 -5.21
CA LYS A 75 -22.58 15.52 -5.43
C LYS A 75 -22.01 16.94 -5.49
N ARG A 76 -20.91 17.23 -4.78
CA ARG A 76 -20.25 18.56 -4.82
C ARG A 76 -19.57 18.84 -6.14
N PHE A 77 -19.33 17.79 -6.93
CA PHE A 77 -18.72 17.87 -8.25
C PHE A 77 -19.72 17.65 -9.39
N ALA A 78 -21.03 17.63 -9.11
CA ALA A 78 -22.07 17.40 -10.12
C ALA A 78 -21.92 18.35 -11.33
N ASP A 79 -21.62 19.62 -11.07
CA ASP A 79 -21.48 20.68 -12.08
C ASP A 79 -20.03 20.88 -12.58
N ALA A 80 -19.11 19.97 -12.26
CA ALA A 80 -17.71 20.10 -12.65
C ALA A 80 -17.55 20.00 -14.18
N LYS A 81 -17.01 21.07 -14.79
CA LYS A 81 -16.80 21.16 -16.25
C LYS A 81 -15.72 20.22 -16.79
N VAL A 82 -14.77 19.81 -15.94
CA VAL A 82 -13.69 18.89 -16.31
C VAL A 82 -13.83 17.63 -15.46
N ARG A 83 -14.01 16.48 -16.11
CA ARG A 83 -14.30 15.20 -15.43
C ARG A 83 -13.12 14.25 -15.32
N ASP A 84 -12.04 14.48 -16.08
CA ASP A 84 -10.88 13.59 -16.21
C ASP A 84 -10.21 13.20 -14.87
N PHE A 85 -10.37 14.05 -13.85
CA PHE A 85 -9.75 13.87 -12.54
C PHE A 85 -10.76 13.74 -11.39
N LEU A 86 -12.05 13.59 -11.69
CA LEU A 86 -13.10 13.58 -10.66
C LEU A 86 -12.89 12.49 -9.63
N SER A 87 -12.59 11.27 -10.07
CA SER A 87 -12.37 10.14 -9.16
C SER A 87 -11.22 10.40 -8.17
N LEU A 88 -10.14 11.05 -8.62
CA LEU A 88 -9.02 11.43 -7.74
C LEU A 88 -9.42 12.53 -6.74
N LEU A 89 -10.19 13.52 -7.20
CA LEU A 89 -10.67 14.61 -6.34
C LEU A 89 -11.67 14.11 -5.29
N ILE A 90 -12.59 13.25 -5.70
CA ILE A 90 -13.58 12.63 -4.84
C ILE A 90 -12.89 11.76 -3.77
N GLU A 91 -11.97 10.89 -4.18
CA GLU A 91 -11.22 10.05 -3.23
C GLU A 91 -10.44 10.87 -2.21
N LYS A 92 -9.76 11.93 -2.67
CA LYS A 92 -9.00 12.82 -1.78
C LYS A 92 -9.90 13.55 -0.79
N ALA A 93 -11.04 14.08 -1.25
CA ALA A 93 -11.98 14.79 -0.40
C ALA A 93 -12.67 13.85 0.59
N ALA A 94 -13.14 12.68 0.15
CA ALA A 94 -13.75 11.67 1.02
C ALA A 94 -12.78 11.21 2.10
N ARG A 95 -11.52 10.96 1.74
CA ARG A 95 -10.47 10.63 2.71
C ARG A 95 -10.34 11.71 3.78
N ARG A 96 -10.31 12.99 3.39
CA ARG A 96 -10.22 14.11 4.32
C ARG A 96 -11.40 14.15 5.28
N GLU A 97 -12.63 13.94 4.79
CA GLU A 97 -13.82 13.95 5.66
C GLU A 97 -13.81 12.82 6.68
N ILE A 98 -13.37 11.63 6.28
CA ILE A 98 -13.25 10.49 7.19
C ILE A 98 -12.14 10.76 8.23
N ASP A 99 -10.98 11.26 7.81
CA ASP A 99 -9.87 11.62 8.70
C ASP A 99 -10.30 12.73 9.70
N GLU A 100 -11.08 13.73 9.26
CA GLU A 100 -11.57 14.83 10.11
C GLU A 100 -12.72 14.38 11.04
N GLY A 101 -13.65 13.57 10.56
CA GLY A 101 -14.73 13.01 11.37
C GLY A 101 -14.21 12.06 12.46
N THR A 102 -13.24 11.21 12.12
CA THR A 102 -12.57 10.33 13.10
C THR A 102 -11.71 11.12 14.10
N ALA A 103 -11.06 12.21 13.66
CA ALA A 103 -10.36 13.12 14.56
C ALA A 103 -11.33 13.84 15.52
N SER A 104 -12.48 14.29 15.02
CA SER A 104 -13.53 14.93 15.82
C SER A 104 -14.10 13.96 16.87
N SER A 105 -14.34 12.70 16.51
CA SER A 105 -14.80 11.68 17.47
C SER A 105 -13.73 11.23 18.48
N ARG A 106 -12.45 11.43 18.19
CA ARG A 106 -11.33 11.06 19.08
C ARG A 106 -11.05 12.11 20.16
N ILE A 107 -11.41 13.37 19.92
CA ILE A 107 -11.22 14.48 20.88
C ILE A 107 -12.30 14.49 21.97
N GLU A 108 -13.50 13.98 21.70
CA GLU A 108 -14.62 13.90 22.65
C GLU A 108 -14.44 12.84 23.77
N LEU A 109 -13.35 12.06 23.77
CA LEU A 109 -13.05 11.01 24.76
C LEU A 109 -11.85 11.29 25.67
N ALA A 110 -11.29 12.51 25.65
CA ALA A 110 -10.14 12.91 26.47
C ALA A 110 -10.53 13.97 27.50
#